data_AF-A0A970RQC7-F1
#
_entry.id   AF-A0A970RQC7-F1
#
_cell.length_a   1.000
_cell.length_b   1.000
_cell.length_c   1.000
_cell.angle_alpha   90.00
_cell.angle_beta   90.00
_cell.angle_gamma   90.00
#
_symmetry.space_group_name_H-M   'P 1'
#
loop_
_entity.id
_entity.type
_entity.pdbx_description
1 polymer ?
#
loop_
_entity_poly.entity_id
_entity_poly.type
_entity_poly.pdbx_seq_one_letter_code
_entity_poly.pdbx_strand_id
1 'polypeptide(L)'
;MVESEPLWATMETAELEHYGDRDRYVDPDGQEYECATTPWSSLCHTERGRMIYQLALGMSSEYYSETDFEFADSQTAYEIARSYLEKTGLVVNDYYKIRRLPYNELETEVRLFNSDAGETERFDVDSILPDGWTKEEDSYWITLYPDINELPVDSFSGFFFTEEGKAGEAISLPISIEVIVNAHGVDYVSLIYQFDSLGVLSSGSMLGIQDALMLCVQKLYSLSGNGLSEDAIMNDRTPKVTLDSPETIFIDEIALVYIALPDP
;
A
#
# COMPACT_ATOMS: atom_id res chain seq x y z
N MET A 1 -18.69 -18.92 -4.79
CA MET A 1 -17.27 -18.91 -4.38
C MET A 1 -17.12 -19.87 -3.24
N VAL A 2 -16.31 -20.92 -3.41
CA VAL A 2 -15.85 -21.73 -2.29
C VAL A 2 -14.75 -20.90 -1.65
N GLU A 3 -14.87 -20.58 -0.36
CA GLU A 3 -13.82 -19.91 0.39
C GLU A 3 -12.62 -20.85 0.46
N SER A 4 -11.61 -20.64 -0.38
CA SER A 4 -10.30 -21.24 -0.17
C SER A 4 -9.70 -20.64 1.11
N GLU A 5 -9.15 -21.50 1.97
CA GLU A 5 -8.36 -21.02 3.11
C GLU A 5 -7.13 -20.27 2.56
N PRO A 6 -6.81 -19.06 3.05
CA PRO A 6 -5.66 -18.32 2.58
C PRO A 6 -4.41 -19.10 2.96
N LEU A 7 -3.66 -19.48 1.93
CA LEU A 7 -2.48 -20.33 2.00
C LEU A 7 -1.52 -19.90 3.12
N TRP A 8 -1.37 -18.60 3.32
CA TRP A 8 -0.55 -17.98 4.35
C TRP A 8 -0.86 -18.37 5.80
N ALA A 9 -2.13 -18.65 6.12
CA ALA A 9 -2.50 -19.11 7.46
C ALA A 9 -2.06 -20.56 7.74
N THR A 10 -1.73 -21.31 6.69
CA THR A 10 -1.34 -22.73 6.73
C THR A 10 0.12 -22.99 6.40
N MET A 11 0.88 -21.94 6.05
CA MET A 11 2.32 -22.05 5.86
C MET A 11 2.96 -22.29 7.23
N GLU A 12 3.32 -23.55 7.51
CA GLU A 12 4.37 -23.81 8.48
C GLU A 12 5.57 -22.99 8.01
N THR A 13 6.05 -22.12 8.89
CA THR A 13 7.28 -21.36 8.68
C THR A 13 8.38 -22.36 8.44
N ALA A 14 8.65 -22.69 7.16
CA ALA A 14 9.90 -23.31 6.79
C ALA A 14 10.96 -22.39 7.37
N GLU A 15 11.83 -22.95 8.21
CA GLU A 15 12.93 -22.19 8.81
C GLU A 15 13.65 -21.49 7.65
N LEU A 16 13.50 -20.15 7.56
CA LEU A 16 14.16 -19.32 6.57
C LEU A 16 15.66 -19.41 6.87
N GLU A 17 16.32 -20.43 6.34
CA GLU A 17 17.76 -20.63 6.55
C GLU A 17 18.54 -19.46 5.92
N HIS A 18 17.99 -18.80 4.88
CA HIS A 18 18.59 -17.66 4.20
C HIS A 18 17.59 -16.56 3.79
N TYR A 19 17.91 -15.30 4.10
CA TYR A 19 17.18 -14.12 3.60
C TYR A 19 17.30 -14.01 2.08
N GLY A 20 16.17 -13.86 1.38
CA GLY A 20 16.12 -13.69 -0.08
C GLY A 20 15.86 -14.98 -0.87
N ASP A 21 15.73 -16.12 -0.20
CA ASP A 21 15.25 -17.35 -0.84
C ASP A 21 13.76 -17.21 -1.21
N ARG A 22 13.42 -17.75 -2.37
CA ARG A 22 12.06 -17.76 -2.93
C ARG A 22 11.46 -19.12 -2.67
N ASP A 23 10.47 -19.15 -1.81
CA ASP A 23 9.71 -20.35 -1.54
C ASP A 23 8.55 -20.47 -2.53
N ARG A 24 8.19 -21.73 -2.85
CA ARG A 24 7.08 -22.03 -3.74
C ARG A 24 6.04 -22.85 -3.00
N TYR A 25 4.80 -22.44 -3.14
CA TYR A 25 3.65 -23.09 -2.51
C TYR A 25 2.60 -23.38 -3.57
N VAL A 26 1.93 -24.51 -3.45
CA VAL A 26 0.83 -24.88 -4.35
C VAL A 26 -0.42 -25.02 -3.50
N ASP A 27 -1.47 -24.30 -3.86
CA ASP A 27 -2.74 -24.36 -3.16
C ASP A 27 -3.53 -25.65 -3.47
N PRO A 28 -4.63 -25.93 -2.75
CA PRO A 28 -5.46 -27.11 -3.01
C PRO A 28 -6.06 -27.17 -4.42
N ASP A 29 -6.18 -26.03 -5.10
CA ASP A 29 -6.70 -25.90 -6.46
C ASP A 29 -5.59 -26.04 -7.53
N GLY A 30 -4.33 -26.17 -7.10
CA GLY A 30 -3.16 -26.38 -7.95
C GLY A 30 -2.46 -25.10 -8.39
N GLN A 31 -2.84 -23.94 -7.84
CA GLN A 31 -2.21 -22.66 -8.15
C GLN A 31 -0.87 -22.54 -7.44
N GLU A 32 0.19 -22.28 -8.20
CA GLU A 32 1.53 -22.02 -7.66
C GLU A 32 1.67 -20.54 -7.27
N TYR A 33 2.23 -20.34 -6.08
CA TYR A 33 2.58 -19.07 -5.48
C TYR A 33 4.08 -19.04 -5.21
N GLU A 34 4.74 -17.96 -5.62
CA GLU A 34 6.09 -17.64 -5.20
C GLU A 34 6.02 -16.64 -4.05
N CYS A 35 6.61 -16.99 -2.91
CA CYS A 35 6.71 -16.08 -1.77
C CYS A 35 8.18 -15.74 -1.47
N ALA A 36 8.44 -14.50 -1.07
CA ALA A 36 9.76 -14.03 -0.67
C ALA A 36 9.63 -13.11 0.53
N THR A 37 10.45 -13.35 1.56
CA THR A 37 10.47 -12.51 2.77
C THR A 37 11.87 -11.92 2.97
N THR A 38 11.89 -10.61 3.19
CA THR A 38 13.04 -9.84 3.63
C THR A 38 12.77 -9.27 5.02
N PRO A 39 13.76 -8.69 5.72
CA PRO A 39 13.52 -8.01 6.99
C PRO A 39 12.49 -6.86 6.92
N TRP A 40 12.21 -6.35 5.71
CA TRP A 40 11.44 -5.13 5.49
C TRP A 40 10.16 -5.38 4.69
N SER A 41 10.02 -6.55 4.09
CA SER A 41 8.88 -6.85 3.23
C SER A 41 8.62 -8.34 3.13
N SER A 42 7.35 -8.68 2.93
CA SER A 42 6.91 -10.01 2.54
C SER A 42 6.11 -9.89 1.27
N LEU A 43 6.40 -10.73 0.30
CA LEU A 43 5.73 -10.78 -0.99
C LEU A 43 5.22 -12.19 -1.18
N CYS A 44 4.01 -12.34 -1.70
CA CYS A 44 3.60 -13.59 -2.31
C CYS A 44 2.67 -13.36 -3.49
N HIS A 45 2.90 -14.07 -4.59
CA HIS A 45 2.13 -13.89 -5.81
C HIS A 45 2.12 -15.13 -6.69
N THR A 46 1.10 -15.23 -7.54
CA THR A 46 1.13 -16.09 -8.72
C THR A 46 1.95 -15.41 -9.83
N GLU A 47 2.35 -16.14 -10.88
CA GLU A 47 3.00 -15.50 -12.04
C GLU A 47 2.06 -14.50 -12.73
N ARG A 48 0.74 -14.79 -12.74
CA ARG A 48 -0.29 -13.86 -13.24
C ARG A 48 -0.33 -12.59 -12.38
N GLY A 49 -0.38 -12.72 -11.06
CA GLY A 49 -0.37 -11.58 -10.14
C GLY A 49 0.89 -10.72 -10.26
N ARG A 50 2.05 -11.37 -10.37
CA ARG A 50 3.33 -10.68 -10.63
C ARG A 50 3.30 -9.89 -11.93
N MET A 51 2.80 -10.48 -13.01
CA MET A 51 2.68 -9.81 -14.30
C MET A 51 1.76 -8.59 -14.18
N ILE A 52 0.55 -8.75 -13.65
CA ILE A 52 -0.41 -7.64 -13.50
C ILE A 52 0.18 -6.51 -12.65
N TYR A 53 0.84 -6.83 -11.54
CA TYR A 53 1.50 -5.83 -10.70
C TYR A 53 2.56 -5.03 -11.45
N GLN A 54 3.45 -5.71 -12.19
CA GLN A 54 4.53 -5.05 -12.94
C GLN A 54 4.00 -4.15 -14.05
N LEU A 55 2.93 -4.57 -14.74
CA LEU A 55 2.28 -3.73 -15.75
C LEU A 55 1.62 -2.51 -15.11
N ALA A 56 0.91 -2.71 -14.00
CA ALA A 56 0.19 -1.64 -13.31
C ALA A 56 1.12 -0.53 -12.77
N LEU A 57 2.37 -0.85 -12.42
CA LEU A 57 3.38 0.15 -12.02
C LEU A 57 3.66 1.19 -13.13
N GLY A 58 3.57 0.77 -14.40
CA GLY A 58 3.78 1.65 -15.56
C GLY A 58 2.50 2.36 -16.04
N MET A 59 1.33 1.88 -15.61
CA MET A 59 0.05 2.42 -16.06
C MET A 59 -0.24 3.80 -15.49
N SER A 60 -0.54 4.74 -16.38
CA SER A 60 -1.07 6.04 -15.99
C SER A 60 -2.52 5.96 -15.53
N SER A 61 -2.92 6.88 -14.65
CA SER A 61 -4.25 6.86 -14.02
C SER A 61 -5.41 7.04 -14.98
N GLU A 62 -5.21 7.65 -16.17
CA GLU A 62 -6.25 7.76 -17.19
C GLU A 62 -6.69 6.42 -17.79
N TYR A 63 -5.89 5.36 -17.63
CA TYR A 63 -6.19 4.01 -18.11
C TYR A 63 -6.89 3.15 -17.05
N TYR A 64 -7.17 3.70 -15.86
CA TYR A 64 -7.96 2.99 -14.86
C TYR A 64 -9.45 3.07 -15.21
N SER A 65 -10.15 1.96 -14.98
CA SER A 65 -11.60 1.94 -15.17
C SER A 65 -12.30 2.81 -14.13
N GLU A 66 -13.26 3.62 -14.59
CA GLU A 66 -14.17 4.39 -13.72
C GLU A 66 -15.31 3.53 -13.16
N THR A 67 -15.60 2.39 -13.80
CA THR A 67 -16.70 1.49 -13.42
C THR A 67 -16.17 0.17 -12.87
N ASP A 68 -16.99 -0.46 -12.04
CA ASP A 68 -16.71 -1.78 -11.50
C ASP A 68 -16.78 -2.89 -12.57
N PHE A 69 -16.12 -4.00 -12.26
CA PHE A 69 -16.00 -5.15 -13.16
C PHE A 69 -17.16 -6.13 -12.99
N GLU A 70 -17.29 -7.08 -13.91
CA GLU A 70 -18.39 -8.05 -13.88
C GLU A 70 -18.29 -9.02 -12.69
N PHE A 71 -17.06 -9.35 -12.26
CA PHE A 71 -16.84 -10.35 -11.21
C PHE A 71 -17.10 -9.82 -9.79
N ALA A 72 -16.89 -8.53 -9.54
CA ALA A 72 -17.08 -7.89 -8.24
C ALA A 72 -17.18 -6.37 -8.40
N ASP A 73 -17.82 -5.72 -7.43
CA ASP A 73 -17.66 -4.29 -7.21
C ASP A 73 -16.44 -3.98 -6.31
N SER A 74 -16.07 -2.70 -6.24
CA SER A 74 -14.90 -2.25 -5.48
C SER A 74 -14.95 -2.60 -4.00
N GLN A 75 -16.14 -2.52 -3.39
CA GLN A 75 -16.30 -2.85 -1.97
C GLN A 75 -16.12 -4.35 -1.75
N THR A 76 -16.70 -5.18 -2.61
CA THR A 76 -16.57 -6.63 -2.56
C THR A 76 -15.12 -7.05 -2.74
N ALA A 77 -14.38 -6.43 -3.67
CA ALA A 77 -12.96 -6.67 -3.85
C ALA A 77 -12.12 -6.29 -2.61
N TYR A 78 -12.44 -5.15 -1.97
CA TYR A 78 -11.85 -4.76 -0.69
C TYR A 78 -12.12 -5.79 0.40
N GLU A 79 -13.36 -6.26 0.57
CA GLU A 79 -13.70 -7.28 1.59
C GLU A 79 -12.99 -8.61 1.34
N ILE A 80 -12.78 -9.00 0.07
CA ILE A 80 -11.98 -10.18 -0.28
C ILE A 80 -10.53 -9.99 0.19
N ALA A 81 -9.90 -8.86 -0.14
CA ALA A 81 -8.53 -8.57 0.26
C ALA A 81 -8.38 -8.46 1.78
N ARG A 82 -9.31 -7.77 2.46
CA ARG A 82 -9.36 -7.66 3.92
C ARG A 82 -9.49 -9.03 4.56
N SER A 83 -10.47 -9.82 4.14
CA SER A 83 -10.70 -11.16 4.71
C SER A 83 -9.48 -12.07 4.51
N TYR A 84 -8.81 -11.97 3.36
CA TYR A 84 -7.59 -12.72 3.09
C TYR A 84 -6.48 -12.38 4.10
N LEU A 85 -6.26 -11.10 4.41
CA LEU A 85 -5.25 -10.62 5.35
C LEU A 85 -5.62 -10.87 6.82
N GLU A 86 -6.88 -10.65 7.22
CA GLU A 86 -7.31 -10.85 8.61
C GLU A 86 -7.19 -12.32 9.03
N LYS A 87 -7.38 -13.25 8.09
CA LYS A 87 -7.16 -14.69 8.33
C LYS A 87 -5.70 -15.02 8.62
N THR A 88 -4.74 -14.16 8.28
CA THR A 88 -3.32 -14.30 8.66
C THR A 88 -2.96 -13.53 9.92
N GLY A 89 -3.93 -12.92 10.60
CA GLY A 89 -3.74 -12.13 11.80
C GLY A 89 -3.42 -10.65 11.55
N LEU A 90 -3.39 -10.20 10.29
CA LEU A 90 -3.16 -8.80 9.96
C LEU A 90 -4.45 -7.99 10.05
N VAL A 91 -4.47 -7.00 10.94
CA VAL A 91 -5.58 -6.05 11.06
C VAL A 91 -5.32 -4.86 10.15
N VAL A 92 -6.26 -4.58 9.25
CA VAL A 92 -6.19 -3.47 8.29
C VAL A 92 -7.29 -2.44 8.57
N ASN A 93 -7.00 -1.18 8.26
CA ASN A 93 -7.94 -0.08 8.44
C ASN A 93 -9.03 -0.08 7.36
N ASP A 94 -10.15 0.58 7.65
CA ASP A 94 -11.26 0.77 6.70
C ASP A 94 -10.94 1.82 5.61
N TYR A 95 -9.90 2.63 5.80
CA TYR A 95 -9.36 3.50 4.77
C TYR A 95 -8.51 2.70 3.78
N TYR A 96 -8.78 2.83 2.48
CA TYR A 96 -8.04 2.15 1.42
C TYR A 96 -8.00 3.00 0.14
N LYS A 97 -7.04 2.70 -0.74
CA LYS A 97 -7.01 3.22 -2.12
C LYS A 97 -7.24 2.04 -3.07
N ILE A 98 -7.95 2.27 -4.17
CA ILE A 98 -8.25 1.22 -5.15
C ILE A 98 -8.05 1.73 -6.58
N ARG A 99 -7.40 0.91 -7.40
CA ARG A 99 -7.22 1.11 -8.84
C ARG A 99 -7.92 -0.04 -9.57
N ARG A 100 -8.71 0.28 -10.58
CA ARG A 100 -9.41 -0.71 -11.42
C ARG A 100 -8.59 -0.88 -12.70
N LEU A 101 -7.98 -2.05 -12.86
CA LEU A 101 -7.08 -2.38 -13.95
C LEU A 101 -7.84 -3.23 -14.97
N PRO A 102 -8.38 -2.63 -16.03
CA PRO A 102 -9.15 -3.37 -17.02
C PRO A 102 -8.22 -4.21 -17.90
N TYR A 103 -8.64 -5.44 -18.22
CA TYR A 103 -7.80 -6.42 -18.89
C TYR A 103 -7.28 -5.97 -20.27
N ASN A 104 -8.04 -5.14 -20.98
CA ASN A 104 -7.67 -4.63 -22.31
C ASN A 104 -6.52 -3.62 -22.25
N GLU A 105 -6.44 -2.83 -21.18
CA GLU A 105 -5.33 -1.91 -20.96
C GLU A 105 -4.10 -2.69 -20.48
N LEU A 106 -4.29 -3.71 -19.63
CA LEU A 106 -3.22 -4.65 -19.24
C LEU A 106 -2.64 -5.40 -20.45
N GLU A 107 -3.49 -5.85 -21.38
CA GLU A 107 -3.06 -6.45 -22.64
C GLU A 107 -2.22 -5.48 -23.49
N THR A 108 -2.59 -4.20 -23.49
CA THR A 108 -1.85 -3.18 -24.22
C THR A 108 -0.48 -2.94 -23.57
N GLU A 109 -0.46 -2.80 -22.25
CA GLU A 109 0.77 -2.58 -21.49
C GLU A 109 1.73 -3.76 -21.57
N VAL A 110 1.26 -5.00 -21.59
CA VAL A 110 2.19 -6.15 -21.71
C VAL A 110 2.94 -6.14 -23.03
N ARG A 111 2.31 -5.64 -24.11
CA ARG A 111 2.96 -5.51 -25.42
C ARG A 111 4.03 -4.42 -25.41
N LEU A 112 3.77 -3.30 -24.72
CA LEU A 112 4.73 -2.20 -24.55
C LEU A 112 5.89 -2.63 -23.65
N PHE A 113 5.59 -3.23 -22.50
CA PHE A 113 6.58 -3.76 -21.58
C PHE A 113 7.50 -4.76 -22.29
N ASN A 114 6.94 -5.75 -22.99
CA ASN A 114 7.73 -6.74 -23.70
C ASN A 114 8.53 -6.19 -24.90
N SER A 115 8.11 -5.07 -25.52
CA SER A 115 8.90 -4.46 -26.59
C SER A 115 10.17 -3.81 -26.06
N ASP A 116 10.11 -3.27 -24.84
CA ASP A 116 11.18 -2.47 -24.24
C ASP A 116 12.06 -3.30 -23.27
N ALA A 117 11.53 -4.39 -22.72
CA ALA A 117 12.22 -5.28 -21.81
C ALA A 117 13.28 -6.15 -22.49
N GLY A 118 14.38 -6.41 -21.78
CA GLY A 118 15.38 -7.40 -22.18
C GLY A 118 14.79 -8.81 -22.25
N GLU A 119 15.40 -9.72 -23.02
CA GLU A 119 14.85 -11.08 -23.23
C GLU A 119 14.53 -11.84 -21.93
N THR A 120 15.29 -11.61 -20.86
CA THR A 120 15.12 -12.27 -19.55
C THR A 120 14.06 -11.63 -18.67
N GLU A 121 13.55 -10.45 -19.01
CA GLU A 121 12.58 -9.68 -18.23
C GLU A 121 11.16 -9.81 -18.79
N ARG A 122 11.03 -10.27 -20.03
CA ARG A 122 9.74 -10.41 -20.73
C ARG A 122 8.85 -11.44 -20.07
N PHE A 123 7.55 -11.16 -20.10
CA PHE A 123 6.53 -12.12 -19.73
C PHE A 123 6.20 -13.03 -20.90
N ASP A 124 6.25 -14.34 -20.68
CA ASP A 124 5.69 -15.35 -21.59
C ASP A 124 4.17 -15.44 -21.35
N VAL A 125 3.44 -14.53 -21.98
CA VAL A 125 1.99 -14.37 -21.77
C VAL A 125 1.24 -15.66 -22.10
N ASP A 126 1.66 -16.41 -23.13
CA ASP A 126 0.99 -17.65 -23.53
C ASP A 126 1.17 -18.76 -22.47
N SER A 127 2.27 -18.74 -21.73
CA SER A 127 2.49 -19.66 -20.60
C SER A 127 1.72 -19.23 -19.34
N ILE A 128 1.57 -17.92 -19.10
CA ILE A 128 0.93 -17.39 -17.89
C ILE A 128 -0.59 -17.39 -18.03
N LEU A 129 -1.09 -17.03 -19.21
CA LEU A 129 -2.50 -16.90 -19.58
C LEU A 129 -2.77 -17.74 -20.85
N PRO A 130 -2.92 -19.07 -20.73
CA PRO A 130 -3.09 -19.95 -21.90
C PRO A 130 -4.36 -19.66 -22.71
N ASP A 131 -5.39 -19.09 -22.07
CA ASP A 131 -6.64 -18.67 -22.72
C ASP A 131 -6.59 -17.20 -23.21
N GLY A 132 -5.44 -16.53 -23.02
CA GLY A 132 -5.21 -15.13 -23.37
C GLY A 132 -5.81 -14.15 -22.36
N TRP A 133 -5.81 -12.86 -22.72
CA TRP A 133 -6.41 -11.81 -21.90
C TRP A 133 -7.94 -11.82 -22.04
N THR A 134 -8.63 -12.01 -20.93
CA THR A 134 -10.08 -12.00 -20.86
C THR A 134 -10.57 -11.10 -19.72
N LYS A 135 -11.89 -10.96 -19.60
CA LYS A 135 -12.51 -10.26 -18.46
C LYS A 135 -12.25 -10.93 -17.11
N GLU A 136 -11.76 -12.17 -17.08
CA GLU A 136 -11.37 -12.83 -15.82
C GLU A 136 -10.10 -12.20 -15.22
N GLU A 137 -9.29 -11.56 -16.06
CA GLU A 137 -8.08 -10.81 -15.69
C GLU A 137 -8.34 -9.35 -15.32
N ASP A 138 -9.59 -8.86 -15.41
CA ASP A 138 -9.96 -7.59 -14.82
C ASP A 138 -9.59 -7.61 -13.34
N SER A 139 -8.84 -6.60 -12.88
CA SER A 139 -8.17 -6.67 -11.58
C SER A 139 -8.35 -5.40 -10.76
N TYR A 140 -8.60 -5.57 -9.46
CA TYR A 140 -8.52 -4.50 -8.48
C TYR A 140 -7.16 -4.52 -7.81
N TRP A 141 -6.39 -3.44 -7.94
CA TRP A 141 -5.19 -3.21 -7.14
C TRP A 141 -5.55 -2.31 -5.96
N ILE A 142 -5.49 -2.91 -4.77
CA ILE A 142 -5.96 -2.33 -3.52
C ILE A 142 -4.73 -2.03 -2.65
N THR A 143 -4.59 -0.77 -2.24
CA THR A 143 -3.63 -0.37 -1.21
C THR A 143 -4.37 -0.24 0.11
N LEU A 144 -4.01 -1.09 1.04
CA LEU A 144 -4.50 -1.19 2.41
C LEU A 144 -3.44 -0.66 3.37
N TYR A 145 -3.88 -0.22 4.54
CA TYR A 145 -3.00 0.31 5.58
C TYR A 145 -3.19 -0.49 6.87
N PRO A 146 -2.10 -0.81 7.59
CA PRO A 146 -2.21 -1.36 8.93
C PRO A 146 -3.06 -0.45 9.81
N ASP A 147 -3.91 -1.07 10.63
CA ASP A 147 -4.67 -0.35 11.65
C ASP A 147 -3.86 -0.24 12.93
N ILE A 148 -3.58 1.00 13.37
CA ILE A 148 -3.05 1.27 14.69
C ILE A 148 -4.03 2.13 15.46
N ASN A 149 -4.85 1.50 16.32
CA ASN A 149 -5.87 2.18 17.12
C ASN A 149 -6.82 3.02 16.24
N GLU A 150 -7.39 2.41 15.21
CA GLU A 150 -8.33 3.00 14.24
C GLU A 150 -7.70 4.05 13.30
N LEU A 151 -6.37 4.19 13.32
CA LEU A 151 -5.64 5.09 12.43
C LEU A 151 -4.93 4.32 11.32
N PRO A 152 -5.13 4.70 10.04
CA PRO A 152 -4.35 4.13 8.94
C PRO A 152 -2.91 4.66 8.97
N VAL A 153 -1.95 3.75 8.77
CA VAL A 153 -0.52 4.09 8.67
C VAL A 153 -0.02 3.92 7.24
N ASP A 154 0.18 5.03 6.53
CA ASP A 154 0.76 5.10 5.16
C ASP A 154 2.30 5.23 5.19
N SER A 155 2.82 5.83 6.26
CA SER A 155 4.26 5.94 6.47
C SER A 155 4.58 6.06 7.95
N PHE A 156 5.78 5.63 8.32
CA PHE A 156 6.36 5.84 9.63
C PHE A 156 7.50 6.84 9.51
N SER A 157 7.35 7.98 10.17
CA SER A 157 8.45 8.90 10.45
C SER A 157 8.77 8.84 11.94
N GLY A 158 9.99 8.47 12.29
CA GLY A 158 10.40 8.27 13.68
C GLY A 158 11.90 8.07 13.86
N PHE A 159 12.30 7.46 14.97
CA PHE A 159 13.69 7.15 15.28
C PHE A 159 13.80 5.67 15.62
N PHE A 160 14.89 5.02 15.19
CA PHE A 160 15.28 3.75 15.82
C PHE A 160 15.78 4.03 17.24
N PHE A 161 15.40 3.18 18.19
CA PHE A 161 15.94 3.24 19.55
C PHE A 161 16.99 2.16 19.72
N THR A 162 18.14 2.51 20.27
CA THR A 162 19.12 1.50 20.70
C THR A 162 18.55 0.70 21.87
N GLU A 163 19.14 -0.45 22.18
CA GLU A 163 18.78 -1.24 23.39
C GLU A 163 18.87 -0.42 24.69
N GLU A 164 19.69 0.65 24.70
CA GLU A 164 19.82 1.60 25.82
C GLU A 164 18.74 2.71 25.82
N GLY A 165 17.78 2.68 24.90
CA GLY A 165 16.70 3.65 24.76
C GLY A 165 17.14 5.02 24.21
N LYS A 166 18.31 5.12 23.57
CA LYS A 166 18.74 6.36 22.91
C LYS A 166 18.16 6.43 21.51
N ALA A 167 17.58 7.58 21.16
CA ALA A 167 17.14 7.86 19.80
C ALA A 167 18.35 7.87 18.84
N GLY A 168 18.28 7.04 17.82
CA GLY A 168 19.23 6.92 16.73
C GLY A 168 18.89 7.87 15.58
N GLU A 169 19.16 7.44 14.34
CA GLU A 169 18.84 8.23 13.16
C GLU A 169 17.33 8.33 12.92
N ALA A 170 16.89 9.50 12.45
CA ALA A 170 15.54 9.69 11.99
C ALA A 170 15.33 8.86 10.72
N ILE A 171 14.20 8.16 10.67
CA ILE A 171 13.80 7.34 9.53
C ILE A 171 12.43 7.78 9.05
N SER A 172 12.23 7.70 7.74
CA SER A 172 10.93 7.77 7.11
C SER A 172 10.79 6.54 6.22
N LEU A 173 9.82 5.70 6.53
CA LEU A 173 9.60 4.42 5.85
C LEU A 173 8.17 4.40 5.32
N PRO A 174 7.97 4.08 4.03
CA PRO A 174 6.63 3.81 3.52
C PRO A 174 6.09 2.55 4.18
N ILE A 175 4.80 2.54 4.50
CA ILE A 175 4.10 1.37 5.03
C ILE A 175 2.85 1.17 4.20
N SER A 176 2.79 0.04 3.51
CA SER A 176 1.63 -0.29 2.71
C SER A 176 1.46 -1.78 2.55
N ILE A 177 0.21 -2.17 2.40
CA ILE A 177 -0.18 -3.52 2.01
C ILE A 177 -0.82 -3.41 0.64
N GLU A 178 -0.25 -4.04 -0.36
CA GLU A 178 -0.76 -4.03 -1.74
C GLU A 178 -1.34 -5.40 -2.06
N VAL A 179 -2.59 -5.45 -2.50
CA VAL A 179 -3.29 -6.68 -2.86
C VAL A 179 -3.85 -6.54 -4.27
N ILE A 180 -3.69 -7.57 -5.11
CA ILE A 180 -4.40 -7.68 -6.39
C ILE A 180 -5.44 -8.79 -6.30
N VAL A 181 -6.68 -8.41 -6.62
CA VAL A 181 -7.85 -9.30 -6.65
C VAL A 181 -8.46 -9.32 -8.06
N ASN A 182 -8.73 -10.51 -8.58
CA ASN A 182 -9.46 -10.70 -9.85
C ASN A 182 -10.51 -11.82 -9.73
N ALA A 183 -11.06 -12.29 -10.86
CA ALA A 183 -12.09 -13.33 -10.87
C ALA A 183 -11.62 -14.68 -10.29
N HIS A 184 -10.31 -14.90 -10.20
CA HIS A 184 -9.70 -16.11 -9.65
C HIS A 184 -9.37 -15.99 -8.15
N GLY A 185 -9.52 -14.81 -7.55
CA GLY A 185 -9.22 -14.55 -6.15
C GLY A 185 -8.03 -13.62 -5.96
N VAL A 186 -7.24 -13.88 -4.91
CA VAL A 186 -6.07 -13.07 -4.55
C VAL A 186 -4.84 -13.63 -5.24
N ASP A 187 -4.24 -12.83 -6.12
CA ASP A 187 -3.13 -13.23 -6.98
C ASP A 187 -1.79 -12.63 -6.59
N TYR A 188 -1.83 -11.54 -5.82
CA TYR A 188 -0.65 -10.81 -5.40
C TYR A 188 -0.92 -10.18 -4.06
N VAL A 189 0.03 -10.33 -3.14
CA VAL A 189 0.08 -9.56 -1.91
C VAL A 189 1.52 -9.14 -1.64
N SER A 190 1.71 -7.85 -1.38
CA SER A 190 2.96 -7.27 -0.89
C SER A 190 2.70 -6.58 0.43
N LEU A 191 3.53 -6.87 1.43
CA LEU A 191 3.52 -6.28 2.76
C LEU A 191 4.83 -5.53 2.91
N ILE A 192 4.78 -4.21 3.02
CA ILE A 192 5.96 -3.35 3.18
C ILE A 192 5.96 -2.80 4.59
N TYR A 193 6.95 -3.21 5.40
CA TYR A 193 7.13 -2.95 6.83
C TYR A 193 5.92 -3.34 7.71
N GLN A 194 6.15 -4.22 8.68
CA GLN A 194 5.10 -4.72 9.60
C GLN A 194 5.44 -4.37 11.04
N PHE A 195 4.40 -4.12 11.85
CA PHE A 195 4.55 -3.94 13.29
C PHE A 195 4.01 -5.17 14.01
N ASP A 196 4.84 -5.81 14.82
CA ASP A 196 4.48 -7.03 15.55
C ASP A 196 3.98 -6.72 16.98
N SER A 197 4.50 -5.66 17.60
CA SER A 197 4.13 -5.28 18.97
C SER A 197 4.20 -3.77 19.17
N LEU A 198 3.05 -3.16 19.44
CA LEU A 198 2.92 -1.73 19.71
C LEU A 198 2.83 -1.48 21.22
N GLY A 199 3.80 -0.76 21.75
CA GLY A 199 3.76 -0.24 23.11
C GLY A 199 3.14 1.16 23.15
N VAL A 200 2.30 1.44 24.16
CA VAL A 200 1.84 2.81 24.42
C VAL A 200 2.83 3.49 25.36
N LEU A 201 3.53 4.52 24.89
CA LEU A 201 4.43 5.30 25.74
C LEU A 201 3.81 6.58 26.30
N SER A 202 2.98 7.23 25.51
CA SER A 202 2.30 8.45 25.92
C SER A 202 0.98 8.57 25.19
N SER A 203 -0.01 9.13 25.88
CA SER A 203 -1.30 9.51 25.30
C SER A 203 -1.44 11.03 25.36
N GLY A 204 -2.01 11.62 24.32
CA GLY A 204 -2.33 13.03 24.28
C GLY A 204 -3.55 13.29 23.41
N SER A 205 -4.13 14.47 23.53
CA SER A 205 -5.18 14.91 22.62
C SER A 205 -4.56 15.29 21.28
N MET A 206 -5.07 14.72 20.20
CA MET A 206 -4.73 15.19 18.85
C MET A 206 -5.25 16.62 18.65
N LEU A 207 -4.46 17.41 17.94
CA LEU A 207 -4.89 18.72 17.48
C LEU A 207 -6.04 18.55 16.48
N GLY A 208 -7.04 19.42 16.53
CA GLY A 208 -8.12 19.42 15.54
C GLY A 208 -7.57 19.71 14.14
N ILE A 209 -8.17 19.12 13.10
CA ILE A 209 -7.70 19.29 11.71
C ILE A 209 -7.63 20.77 11.28
N GLN A 210 -8.56 21.60 11.77
CA GLN A 210 -8.57 23.04 11.47
C GLN A 210 -7.34 23.74 12.05
N ASP A 211 -6.99 23.46 13.30
CA ASP A 211 -5.83 24.04 13.95
C ASP A 211 -4.54 23.52 13.31
N ALA A 212 -4.48 22.23 12.95
CA ALA A 212 -3.35 21.65 12.24
C ALA A 212 -3.13 22.33 10.87
N LEU A 213 -4.20 22.49 10.08
CA LEU A 213 -4.15 23.19 8.80
C LEU A 213 -3.71 24.66 8.97
N MET A 214 -4.22 25.35 9.99
CA MET A 214 -3.82 26.73 10.29
C MET A 214 -2.32 26.82 10.62
N LEU A 215 -1.79 25.90 11.42
CA LEU A 215 -0.35 25.84 11.71
C LEU A 215 0.47 25.54 10.44
N CYS A 216 0.04 24.60 9.60
CA CYS A 216 0.69 24.31 8.32
C CYS A 216 0.73 25.54 7.42
N VAL A 217 -0.42 26.22 7.25
CA VAL A 217 -0.52 27.44 6.45
C VAL A 217 0.37 28.54 7.00
N GLN A 218 0.35 28.80 8.32
CA GLN A 218 1.24 29.78 8.96
C GLN A 218 2.72 29.46 8.71
N LYS A 219 3.09 28.17 8.80
CA LYS A 219 4.46 27.72 8.51
C LYS A 219 4.83 27.99 7.04
N LEU A 220 3.97 27.63 6.09
CA LEU A 220 4.19 27.90 4.66
C LEU A 220 4.31 29.39 4.35
N TYR A 221 3.50 30.25 4.99
CA TYR A 221 3.62 31.71 4.88
C TYR A 221 4.96 32.23 5.44
N SER A 222 5.38 31.71 6.60
CA SER A 222 6.66 32.10 7.19
C SER A 222 7.86 31.72 6.32
N LEU A 223 7.77 30.59 5.60
CA LEU A 223 8.82 30.09 4.71
C LEU A 223 8.84 30.82 3.36
N SER A 224 7.68 31.23 2.84
CA SER A 224 7.56 31.97 1.57
C SER A 224 7.93 33.45 1.66
N GLY A 225 8.36 33.95 2.84
CA GLY A 225 8.87 35.31 3.03
C GLY A 225 7.80 36.41 3.04
N ASN A 226 6.54 36.08 2.79
CA ASN A 226 5.40 36.99 2.90
C ASN A 226 4.65 36.67 4.21
N GLY A 227 5.07 37.30 5.32
CA GLY A 227 4.34 37.20 6.58
C GLY A 227 2.87 37.59 6.38
N LEU A 228 1.96 36.88 7.06
CA LEU A 228 0.57 37.29 7.19
C LEU A 228 0.56 38.74 7.73
N SER A 229 -0.01 39.68 6.99
CA SER A 229 -0.26 41.00 7.56
C SER A 229 -1.21 40.85 8.75
N GLU A 230 -0.98 41.60 9.82
CA GLU A 230 -1.74 41.57 11.07
C GLU A 230 -3.27 41.74 10.86
N ASP A 231 -3.69 42.25 9.68
CA ASP A 231 -5.09 42.43 9.28
C ASP A 231 -5.88 41.12 9.08
N ALA A 232 -5.21 40.00 8.77
CA ALA A 232 -5.87 38.71 8.56
C ALA A 232 -6.31 38.03 9.87
N ILE A 233 -5.61 38.32 10.97
CA ILE A 233 -5.88 37.75 12.30
C ILE A 233 -7.03 38.49 13.00
N MET A 234 -7.29 39.75 12.64
CA MET A 234 -8.24 40.61 13.36
C MET A 234 -9.70 40.57 12.86
N ASN A 235 -10.02 39.87 11.77
CA ASN A 235 -11.29 40.08 11.07
C ASN A 235 -12.25 38.88 10.96
N ASP A 236 -12.07 37.80 11.74
CA ASP A 236 -13.01 36.65 11.82
C ASP A 236 -13.49 36.10 10.46
N ARG A 237 -12.68 36.34 9.42
CA ARG A 237 -12.91 35.88 8.06
C ARG A 237 -12.06 34.64 7.93
N THR A 238 -12.69 33.47 7.97
CA THR A 238 -12.07 32.24 7.49
C THR A 238 -11.44 32.55 6.13
N PRO A 239 -10.11 32.48 5.98
CA PRO A 239 -9.48 32.82 4.71
C PRO A 239 -10.01 31.84 3.65
N LYS A 240 -10.66 32.36 2.61
CA LYS A 240 -10.82 31.58 1.38
C LYS A 240 -9.44 31.51 0.75
N VAL A 241 -8.76 30.39 0.99
CA VAL A 241 -7.47 30.10 0.38
C VAL A 241 -7.73 29.70 -1.07
N THR A 242 -7.44 30.61 -2.01
CA THR A 242 -7.28 30.25 -3.41
C THR A 242 -5.79 30.06 -3.65
N LEU A 243 -5.36 28.81 -3.82
CA LEU A 243 -3.98 28.48 -4.16
C LEU A 243 -3.75 28.77 -5.66
N ASP A 244 -3.49 30.03 -6.02
CA ASP A 244 -2.89 30.36 -7.32
C ASP A 244 -1.37 30.25 -7.18
N SER A 245 -0.87 29.00 -7.07
CA SER A 245 0.55 28.69 -7.25
C SER A 245 0.74 28.06 -8.62
N PRO A 246 1.57 28.62 -9.52
CA PRO A 246 1.91 27.97 -10.79
C PRO A 246 2.80 26.73 -10.61
N GLU A 247 3.28 26.46 -9.39
CA GLU A 247 4.13 25.32 -9.05
C GLU A 247 3.49 24.45 -7.95
N THR A 248 3.58 23.13 -8.13
CA THR A 248 3.10 22.10 -7.20
C THR A 248 3.92 22.10 -5.91
N ILE A 249 3.25 22.20 -4.76
CA ILE A 249 3.88 22.13 -3.43
C ILE A 249 3.63 20.73 -2.85
N PHE A 250 4.70 20.01 -2.52
CA PHE A 250 4.67 18.76 -1.77
C PHE A 250 4.79 19.06 -0.27
N ILE A 251 3.94 18.46 0.57
CA ILE A 251 3.98 18.60 2.04
C ILE A 251 4.32 17.22 2.61
N ASP A 252 5.54 17.09 3.15
CA ASP A 252 6.09 15.77 3.46
C ASP A 252 5.74 15.20 4.84
N GLU A 253 5.34 15.95 5.88
CA GLU A 253 5.23 15.32 7.23
C GLU A 253 4.17 15.93 8.18
N ILE A 254 3.24 15.09 8.63
CA ILE A 254 2.71 15.10 10.00
C ILE A 254 3.09 13.74 10.60
N ALA A 255 4.17 13.70 11.38
CA ALA A 255 4.63 12.46 12.02
C ALA A 255 3.90 12.22 13.34
N LEU A 256 3.25 11.06 13.48
CA LEU A 256 2.84 10.51 14.77
C LEU A 256 3.99 9.67 15.30
N VAL A 257 4.67 10.15 16.34
CA VAL A 257 5.85 9.48 16.90
C VAL A 257 5.40 8.39 17.87
N TYR A 258 5.43 7.12 17.42
CA TYR A 258 5.42 5.95 18.30
C TYR A 258 6.87 5.63 18.66
N ILE A 259 7.20 5.69 19.95
CA ILE A 259 8.46 5.15 20.46
C ILE A 259 8.09 3.81 21.11
N ALA A 260 8.94 2.78 21.02
CA ALA A 260 8.81 1.55 21.78
C ALA A 260 10.15 1.31 22.48
N LEU A 261 10.13 0.98 23.76
CA LEU A 261 11.30 0.52 24.49
C LEU A 261 11.11 -0.96 24.82
N PRO A 262 12.18 -1.78 24.78
CA PRO A 262 12.10 -3.18 25.22
C PRO A 262 11.75 -3.26 26.71
N ASP A 263 10.86 -4.19 27.04
CA ASP A 263 10.47 -4.50 28.43
C ASP A 263 11.68 -5.12 29.18
N PRO A 264 11.91 -4.80 30.47
CA PRO A 264 13.07 -5.22 31.25
C PRO A 264 13.07 -6.69 31.71
#